data_AF-A0A2P2K0A2-F1
#
_entry.id   AF-A0A2P2K0A2-F1
#
_cell.length_a   1.000
_cell.length_b   1.000
_cell.length_c   1.000
_cell.angle_alpha   90.00
_cell.angle_beta   90.00
_cell.angle_gamma   90.00
#
_symmetry.space_group_name_H-M   'P 1'
#
loop_
_entity.id
_entity.type
_entity.pdbx_description
1 polymer ?
#
loop_
_entity_poly.entity_id
_entity_poly.type
_entity_poly.pdbx_seq_one_letter_code
_entity_poly.pdbx_strand_id
1 'polypeptide(L)'
;MEAESEVEKVNKSSSCTKSGLQWSQWQLIDSILPTGGFAHSFGLEAAIQAHIILGVEDLRTHIIHVLENTGSLLLPFVYSATICPNLDNWQMLDKMLNAILTNEVSRKASIAQGSALMRVAAAVYTEVPSLKTMRLTALSSGALFFHHAPVFGLICGLLAILQHEVSVVAETILKRWMDHTIEEACQTAPLLDALQGCHNYLFSRLFCS
;
A
#
# COMPACT_ATOMS: atom_id res chain seq x y z
N MET A 1 -49.26 -11.04 17.68
CA MET A 1 -49.04 -10.71 16.26
C MET A 1 -48.20 -9.43 16.11
N GLU A 2 -47.26 -9.15 17.04
CA GLU A 2 -46.38 -7.97 16.98
C GLU A 2 -44.88 -8.33 17.17
N ALA A 3 -44.56 -9.56 17.58
CA ALA A 3 -43.18 -9.99 17.85
C ALA A 3 -42.39 -10.49 16.61
N GLU A 4 -43.07 -10.77 15.49
CA GLU A 4 -42.40 -11.26 14.27
C GLU A 4 -41.88 -10.13 13.36
N SER A 5 -42.34 -8.88 13.56
CA SER A 5 -41.93 -7.74 12.71
C SER A 5 -40.59 -7.09 13.10
N GLU A 6 -40.10 -7.34 14.32
CA GLU A 6 -38.83 -6.77 14.80
C GLU A 6 -37.61 -7.64 14.43
N VAL A 7 -37.79 -8.96 14.31
CA VAL A 7 -36.71 -9.90 13.98
C VAL A 7 -36.25 -9.77 12.52
N GLU A 8 -37.15 -9.41 11.59
CA GLU A 8 -36.79 -9.14 10.19
C GLU A 8 -36.01 -7.83 9.99
N LYS A 9 -36.17 -6.84 10.86
CA LYS A 9 -35.41 -5.56 10.76
C LYS A 9 -33.95 -5.71 11.20
N VAL A 10 -33.65 -6.61 12.14
CA VAL A 10 -32.28 -6.82 12.66
C VAL A 10 -31.42 -7.62 11.69
N ASN A 11 -32.00 -8.55 10.92
CA ASN A 11 -31.24 -9.35 9.95
C ASN A 11 -30.94 -8.63 8.62
N LYS A 12 -31.65 -7.56 8.29
CA LYS A 12 -31.43 -6.79 7.05
C LYS A 12 -30.27 -5.78 7.16
N SER A 13 -29.92 -5.35 8.38
CA SER A 13 -28.84 -4.37 8.61
C SER A 13 -27.43 -4.98 8.52
N SER A 14 -27.30 -6.28 8.78
CA SER A 14 -26.01 -7.00 8.75
C SER A 14 -25.61 -7.50 7.35
N SER A 15 -26.57 -7.63 6.41
CA SER A 15 -26.29 -8.04 5.03
C SER A 15 -25.87 -6.85 4.14
N CYS A 16 -26.46 -5.67 4.35
CA CYS A 16 -26.17 -4.44 3.61
C CYS A 16 -24.73 -3.94 3.90
N THR A 17 -24.31 -3.99 5.17
CA THR A 17 -22.97 -3.60 5.62
C THR A 17 -21.87 -4.53 5.07
N LYS A 18 -22.12 -5.84 5.00
CA LYS A 18 -21.19 -6.80 4.35
C LYS A 18 -21.01 -6.55 2.85
N SER A 19 -22.08 -6.18 2.14
CA SER A 19 -21.99 -5.90 0.70
C SER A 19 -21.22 -4.61 0.36
N GLY A 20 -21.33 -3.58 1.21
CA GLY A 20 -20.56 -2.34 1.04
C GLY A 20 -19.07 -2.54 1.29
N LEU A 21 -18.71 -3.32 2.32
CA LEU A 21 -17.32 -3.67 2.62
C LEU A 21 -16.66 -4.42 1.46
N GLN A 22 -17.38 -5.32 0.80
CA GLN A 22 -16.87 -6.04 -0.37
C GLN A 22 -16.56 -5.09 -1.53
N TRP A 23 -17.39 -4.07 -1.77
CA TRP A 23 -17.14 -3.12 -2.86
C TRP A 23 -15.93 -2.23 -2.61
N SER A 24 -15.74 -1.73 -1.39
CA SER A 24 -14.57 -0.92 -1.04
C SER A 24 -13.26 -1.69 -1.21
N GLN A 25 -13.27 -3.01 -0.99
CA GLN A 25 -12.12 -3.88 -1.29
C GLN A 25 -11.79 -3.90 -2.79
N TRP A 26 -12.79 -4.14 -3.64
CA TRP A 26 -12.61 -4.15 -5.10
C TRP A 26 -12.13 -2.80 -5.61
N GLN A 27 -12.64 -1.70 -5.06
CA GLN A 27 -12.18 -0.35 -5.41
C GLN A 27 -10.71 -0.11 -5.04
N LEU A 28 -10.24 -0.61 -3.89
CA LEU A 28 -8.85 -0.43 -3.48
C LEU A 28 -7.85 -1.19 -4.35
N ILE A 29 -8.24 -2.36 -4.86
CA ILE A 29 -7.40 -3.17 -5.75
C ILE A 29 -7.62 -2.86 -7.23
N ASP A 30 -8.52 -1.93 -7.56
CA ASP A 30 -8.75 -1.50 -8.93
C ASP A 30 -7.53 -0.73 -9.44
N SER A 31 -6.98 -1.21 -10.56
CA SER A 31 -5.87 -0.56 -11.24
C SER A 31 -6.16 0.89 -11.66
N ILE A 32 -7.42 1.27 -11.85
CA ILE A 32 -7.85 2.61 -12.27
C ILE A 32 -7.94 3.58 -11.08
N LEU A 33 -7.80 3.09 -9.83
CA LEU A 33 -7.80 3.95 -8.65
C LEU A 33 -6.75 5.07 -8.82
N PRO A 34 -7.12 6.36 -8.70
CA PRO A 34 -6.26 7.47 -9.12
C PRO A 34 -5.16 7.80 -8.08
N THR A 35 -4.34 6.81 -7.77
CA THR A 35 -3.15 6.88 -6.90
C THR A 35 -1.88 7.21 -7.67
N GLY A 36 -1.93 7.22 -9.00
CA GLY A 36 -0.77 7.45 -9.86
C GLY A 36 0.11 6.21 -10.06
N GLY A 37 -0.37 5.00 -9.72
CA GLY A 37 0.40 3.76 -9.83
C GLY A 37 1.06 3.53 -11.20
N PHE A 38 0.36 3.82 -12.30
CA PHE A 38 0.89 3.65 -13.65
C PHE A 38 2.04 4.60 -14.03
N ALA A 39 2.29 5.65 -13.24
CA ALA A 39 3.40 6.56 -13.48
C ALA A 39 4.73 6.00 -12.96
N HIS A 40 4.74 4.90 -12.18
CA HIS A 40 5.93 4.37 -11.51
C HIS A 40 6.31 2.99 -12.04
N SER A 41 7.58 2.79 -12.36
CA SER A 41 8.11 1.52 -12.87
C SER A 41 8.86 0.69 -11.83
N PHE A 42 9.10 1.22 -10.62
CA PHE A 42 9.81 0.50 -9.55
C PHE A 42 11.17 -0.08 -9.98
N GLY A 43 11.93 0.68 -10.78
CA GLY A 43 13.24 0.28 -11.29
C GLY A 43 13.23 -0.59 -12.55
N LEU A 44 12.07 -1.02 -13.05
CA LEU A 44 11.96 -1.82 -14.28
C LEU A 44 12.49 -1.08 -15.52
N GLU A 45 12.14 0.20 -15.69
CA GLU A 45 12.64 1.00 -16.82
C GLU A 45 14.17 1.10 -16.80
N ALA A 46 14.74 1.40 -15.63
CA ALA A 46 16.19 1.46 -15.46
C ALA A 46 16.86 0.11 -15.73
N ALA A 47 16.26 -0.99 -15.27
CA ALA A 47 16.77 -2.35 -15.50
C ALA A 47 16.80 -2.73 -16.99
N ILE A 48 15.76 -2.35 -17.74
CA ILE A 48 15.69 -2.57 -19.20
C ILE A 48 16.73 -1.70 -19.91
N GLN A 49 16.81 -0.40 -19.60
CA GLN A 49 17.78 0.51 -20.22
C GLN A 49 19.24 0.14 -19.89
N ALA A 50 19.47 -0.48 -18.73
CA ALA A 50 20.78 -1.01 -18.34
C ALA A 50 21.10 -2.41 -18.91
N HIS A 51 20.22 -2.97 -19.76
CA HIS A 51 20.38 -4.31 -20.35
C HIS A 51 20.48 -5.45 -19.31
N ILE A 52 19.89 -5.26 -18.13
CA ILE A 52 19.79 -6.30 -17.08
C ILE A 52 18.59 -7.21 -17.34
N ILE A 53 17.51 -6.65 -17.87
CA ILE A 53 16.31 -7.39 -18.27
C ILE A 53 16.24 -7.38 -19.79
N LEU A 54 16.46 -8.53 -20.41
CA LEU A 54 16.46 -8.68 -21.87
C LEU A 54 15.31 -9.57 -22.35
N GLY A 55 14.81 -10.47 -21.51
CA GLY A 55 13.76 -11.41 -21.87
C GLY A 55 12.73 -11.69 -20.77
N VAL A 56 11.81 -12.60 -21.10
CA VAL A 56 10.69 -12.99 -20.24
C VAL A 56 11.16 -13.64 -18.93
N GLU A 57 12.24 -14.42 -18.96
CA GLU A 57 12.78 -15.06 -17.75
C GLU A 57 13.42 -14.06 -16.79
N ASP A 58 14.15 -13.06 -17.31
CA ASP A 58 14.71 -11.97 -16.49
C ASP A 58 13.59 -11.13 -15.88
N LEU A 59 12.55 -10.83 -16.67
CA LEU A 59 11.38 -10.10 -16.21
C LEU A 59 10.64 -10.87 -15.11
N ARG A 60 10.42 -12.17 -15.29
CA ARG A 60 9.82 -13.04 -14.27
C ARG A 60 10.63 -13.01 -12.97
N THR A 61 11.95 -13.12 -13.08
CA THR A 61 12.86 -13.08 -11.94
C THR A 61 12.82 -11.72 -11.25
N HIS A 62 12.78 -10.63 -12.02
CA HIS A 62 12.63 -9.28 -11.49
C HIS A 62 11.32 -9.10 -10.71
N ILE A 63 10.19 -9.56 -11.27
CA ILE A 63 8.88 -9.50 -10.60
C ILE A 63 8.89 -10.28 -9.28
N ILE A 64 9.50 -11.47 -9.25
CA ILE A 64 9.61 -12.26 -8.01
C ILE A 64 10.42 -11.47 -6.95
N HIS A 65 11.54 -10.86 -7.32
CA HIS A 65 12.30 -10.02 -6.39
C HIS A 65 11.50 -8.81 -5.92
N VAL A 66 10.72 -8.17 -6.79
CA VAL A 66 9.86 -7.03 -6.40
C VAL A 66 8.82 -7.48 -5.39
N LEU A 67 8.21 -8.65 -5.58
CA LEU A 67 7.23 -9.21 -4.65
C LEU A 67 7.87 -9.60 -3.32
N GLU A 68 9.02 -10.30 -3.33
CA GLU A 68 9.75 -10.65 -2.10
C GLU A 68 10.19 -9.41 -1.33
N ASN A 69 10.69 -8.39 -2.03
CA ASN A 69 11.07 -7.12 -1.40
C ASN A 69 9.85 -6.37 -0.85
N THR A 70 8.71 -6.42 -1.53
CA THR A 70 7.45 -5.85 -1.02
C THR A 70 6.99 -6.56 0.25
N GLY A 71 7.08 -7.90 0.27
CA GLY A 71 6.77 -8.72 1.44
C GLY A 71 7.70 -8.43 2.61
N SER A 72 9.01 -8.42 2.39
CA SER A 72 9.98 -8.23 3.48
C SER A 72 10.06 -6.81 4.01
N LEU A 73 9.85 -5.80 3.15
CA LEU A 73 10.04 -4.40 3.52
C LEU A 73 8.73 -3.70 3.87
N LEU A 74 7.69 -3.83 3.05
CA LEU A 74 6.49 -2.98 3.14
C LEU A 74 5.34 -3.65 3.89
N LEU A 75 5.23 -4.98 3.84
CA LEU A 75 4.14 -5.71 4.49
C LEU A 75 4.09 -5.49 6.02
N PRO A 76 5.21 -5.48 6.78
CA PRO A 76 5.17 -5.23 8.22
C PRO A 76 4.56 -3.87 8.57
N PHE A 77 4.83 -2.85 7.75
CA PHE A 77 4.24 -1.50 7.90
C PHE A 77 2.75 -1.50 7.62
N VAL A 78 2.32 -2.19 6.56
CA VAL A 78 0.89 -2.35 6.24
C VAL A 78 0.17 -3.05 7.38
N TYR A 79 0.72 -4.16 7.87
CA TYR A 79 0.12 -4.96 8.93
C TYR A 79 0.01 -4.17 10.25
N SER A 80 1.09 -3.53 10.67
CA SER A 80 1.11 -2.70 11.88
C SER A 80 0.10 -1.55 11.81
N ALA A 81 0.02 -0.85 10.67
CA ALA A 81 -0.97 0.22 10.46
C ALA A 81 -2.41 -0.30 10.39
N THR A 82 -2.62 -1.53 9.89
CA THR A 82 -3.94 -2.17 9.81
C THR A 82 -4.46 -2.56 11.19
N ILE A 83 -3.60 -3.14 12.05
CA ILE A 83 -3.98 -3.54 13.41
C ILE A 83 -4.26 -2.32 14.29
N CYS A 84 -3.44 -1.28 14.15
CA CYS A 84 -3.48 -0.10 15.01
C CYS A 84 -3.65 1.17 14.16
N PRO A 85 -4.85 1.41 13.60
CA PRO A 85 -5.12 2.49 12.65
C PRO A 85 -5.37 3.83 13.36
N ASN A 86 -4.39 4.31 14.14
CA ASN A 86 -4.45 5.60 14.81
C ASN A 86 -3.31 6.54 14.37
N LEU A 87 -3.44 7.82 14.73
CA LEU A 87 -2.51 8.87 14.27
C LEU A 87 -1.09 8.67 14.81
N ASP A 88 -0.93 8.26 16.07
CA ASP A 88 0.38 8.11 16.71
C ASP A 88 1.18 6.97 16.07
N ASN A 89 0.53 5.82 15.86
CA ASN A 89 1.13 4.69 15.17
C ASN A 89 1.47 5.03 13.72
N TRP A 90 0.55 5.69 13.00
CA TRP A 90 0.83 6.15 11.63
C TRP A 90 2.06 7.08 11.59
N GLN A 91 2.17 8.05 12.50
CA GLN A 91 3.33 8.94 12.58
C GLN A 91 4.64 8.20 12.83
N MET A 92 4.64 7.20 13.71
CA MET A 92 5.81 6.37 13.98
C MET A 92 6.23 5.60 12.73
N LEU A 93 5.28 4.88 12.11
CA LEU A 93 5.51 4.05 10.93
C LEU A 93 5.99 4.87 9.73
N ASP A 94 5.39 6.03 9.51
CA ASP A 94 5.72 6.93 8.40
C ASP A 94 7.15 7.48 8.54
N LYS A 95 7.55 7.90 9.75
CA LYS A 95 8.93 8.34 10.03
C LYS A 95 9.96 7.22 9.91
N MET A 96 9.63 6.02 10.41
CA MET A 96 10.50 4.86 10.30
C MET A 96 10.69 4.46 8.83
N LEU A 97 9.61 4.37 8.05
CA LEU A 97 9.73 4.03 6.64
C LEU A 97 10.50 5.09 5.85
N ASN A 98 10.32 6.37 6.18
CA ASN A 98 11.11 7.46 5.59
C ASN A 98 12.61 7.28 5.86
N ALA A 99 12.99 6.79 7.04
CA ALA A 99 14.38 6.53 7.41
C ALA A 99 14.94 5.27 6.72
N ILE A 100 14.12 4.24 6.52
CA ILE A 100 14.53 2.98 5.87
C ILE A 100 14.68 3.16 4.35
N LEU A 101 13.80 3.93 3.71
CA LEU A 101 13.87 4.21 2.27
C LEU A 101 14.99 5.23 1.97
N THR A 102 16.23 4.75 1.97
CA THR A 102 17.43 5.55 1.71
C THR A 102 17.48 6.07 0.27
N ASN A 103 16.99 5.28 -0.69
CA ASN A 103 16.84 5.68 -2.07
C ASN A 103 15.80 6.80 -2.23
N GLU A 104 16.25 7.96 -2.71
CA GLU A 104 15.40 9.13 -2.92
C GLU A 104 14.29 8.87 -3.94
N VAL A 105 14.55 8.08 -4.98
CA VAL A 105 13.56 7.75 -6.00
C VAL A 105 12.42 6.96 -5.38
N SER A 106 12.74 5.84 -4.72
CA SER A 106 11.76 4.98 -4.04
C SER A 106 10.99 5.74 -2.95
N ARG A 107 11.70 6.60 -2.19
CA ARG A 107 11.10 7.42 -1.14
C ARG A 107 10.08 8.41 -1.72
N LYS A 108 10.43 9.12 -2.78
CA LYS A 108 9.52 10.06 -3.48
C LYS A 108 8.32 9.34 -4.09
N ALA A 109 8.53 8.19 -4.72
CA ALA A 109 7.46 7.36 -5.27
C ALA A 109 6.45 6.97 -4.18
N SER A 110 6.96 6.43 -3.07
CA SER A 110 6.16 6.03 -1.91
C SER A 110 5.33 7.20 -1.34
N ILE A 111 5.93 8.39 -1.20
CA ILE A 111 5.25 9.60 -0.73
C ILE A 111 4.17 10.06 -1.72
N ALA A 112 4.48 10.09 -3.01
CA ALA A 112 3.56 10.55 -4.04
C ALA A 112 2.32 9.64 -4.11
N GLN A 113 2.54 8.33 -4.13
CA GLN A 113 1.48 7.33 -4.18
C GLN A 113 0.65 7.31 -2.89
N GLY A 114 1.29 7.38 -1.71
CA GLY A 114 0.57 7.41 -0.44
C GLY A 114 -0.22 8.70 -0.22
N SER A 115 0.33 9.85 -0.61
CA SER A 115 -0.39 11.13 -0.61
C SER A 115 -1.62 11.10 -1.52
N ALA A 116 -1.49 10.50 -2.70
CA ALA A 116 -2.59 10.34 -3.64
C ALA A 116 -3.66 9.39 -3.08
N LEU A 117 -3.24 8.24 -2.54
CA LEU A 117 -4.13 7.27 -1.91
C LEU A 117 -4.91 7.88 -0.73
N MET A 118 -4.24 8.60 0.19
CA MET A 118 -4.92 9.23 1.33
C MET A 118 -5.92 10.31 0.88
N ARG A 119 -5.58 11.06 -0.18
CA ARG A 119 -6.49 12.06 -0.77
C ARG A 119 -7.73 11.41 -1.36
N VAL A 120 -7.57 10.31 -2.10
CA VAL A 120 -8.69 9.55 -2.70
C VAL A 120 -9.54 8.93 -1.59
N ALA A 121 -8.92 8.24 -0.63
CA ALA A 121 -9.61 7.58 0.47
C ALA A 121 -10.46 8.55 1.31
N ALA A 122 -9.90 9.71 1.67
CA ALA A 122 -10.63 10.74 2.42
C ALA A 122 -11.79 11.40 1.63
N ALA A 123 -11.80 11.28 0.30
CA ALA A 123 -12.85 11.82 -0.57
C ALA A 123 -13.93 10.78 -0.90
N VAL A 124 -13.54 9.52 -1.11
CA VAL A 124 -14.43 8.43 -1.53
C VAL A 124 -15.12 7.77 -0.33
N TYR A 125 -14.38 7.45 0.74
CA TYR A 125 -14.90 6.71 1.89
C TYR A 125 -15.51 7.64 2.94
N THR A 126 -16.58 8.34 2.55
CA THR A 126 -17.28 9.32 3.40
C THR A 126 -17.93 8.70 4.64
N GLU A 127 -18.21 7.40 4.61
CA GLU A 127 -18.70 6.58 5.70
C GLU A 127 -17.67 6.36 6.81
N VAL A 128 -16.40 6.72 6.57
CA VAL A 128 -15.31 6.71 7.55
C VAL A 128 -14.77 8.13 7.76
N PRO A 129 -15.44 8.97 8.58
CA PRO A 129 -15.04 10.37 8.78
C PRO A 129 -13.62 10.54 9.37
N SER A 130 -13.12 9.52 10.08
CA SER A 130 -11.77 9.53 10.66
C SER A 130 -10.68 9.73 9.60
N LEU A 131 -10.83 9.19 8.39
CA LEU A 131 -9.86 9.39 7.29
C LEU A 131 -9.69 10.86 6.94
N LYS A 132 -10.80 11.58 6.79
CA LYS A 132 -10.80 13.02 6.48
C LYS A 132 -10.18 13.83 7.62
N THR A 133 -10.56 13.53 8.86
CA THR A 133 -10.01 14.20 10.05
C THR A 133 -8.52 13.95 10.19
N MET A 134 -8.07 12.70 10.09
CA MET A 134 -6.64 12.33 10.17
C MET A 134 -5.82 13.00 9.08
N ARG A 135 -6.35 13.07 7.84
CA ARG A 135 -5.70 13.80 6.74
C ARG A 135 -5.52 15.28 7.06
N LEU A 136 -6.56 15.94 7.56
CA LEU A 136 -6.51 17.37 7.88
C LEU A 136 -5.52 17.64 9.03
N THR A 137 -5.55 16.81 10.08
CA THR A 137 -4.60 16.91 11.20
C THR A 137 -3.16 16.71 10.73
N ALA A 138 -2.92 15.71 9.88
CA ALA A 138 -1.60 15.42 9.31
C ALA A 138 -1.06 16.57 8.44
N LEU A 139 -1.91 17.18 7.61
CA LEU A 139 -1.53 18.34 6.81
C LEU A 139 -1.25 19.58 7.67
N SER A 140 -2.00 19.75 8.76
CA SER A 140 -1.84 20.89 9.67
C SER A 140 -0.56 20.81 10.50
N SER A 141 -0.14 19.60 10.89
CA SER A 141 1.09 19.39 11.65
C SER A 141 2.35 19.48 10.78
N GLY A 142 2.24 19.17 9.48
CA GLY A 142 3.38 19.11 8.56
C GLY A 142 4.42 18.03 8.90
N ALA A 143 4.08 17.11 9.81
CA ALA A 143 5.03 16.16 10.40
C ALA A 143 5.02 14.77 9.72
N LEU A 144 4.13 14.56 8.75
CA LEU A 144 3.91 13.30 8.05
C LEU A 144 4.26 13.44 6.57
N PHE A 145 4.94 12.44 6.03
CA PHE A 145 5.35 12.31 4.63
C PHE A 145 4.28 11.63 3.77
N PHE A 146 3.39 10.84 4.37
CA PHE A 146 2.34 10.07 3.69
C PHE A 146 2.90 8.96 2.79
N HIS A 147 3.79 8.13 3.34
CA HIS A 147 4.27 6.94 2.67
C HIS A 147 3.15 5.95 2.36
N HIS A 148 3.26 5.28 1.20
CA HIS A 148 2.20 4.41 0.69
C HIS A 148 1.83 3.26 1.64
N ALA A 149 2.81 2.53 2.18
CA ALA A 149 2.53 1.34 2.99
C ALA A 149 1.76 1.64 4.29
N PRO A 150 2.19 2.61 5.13
CA PRO A 150 1.45 3.00 6.32
C PRO A 150 0.06 3.55 6.00
N VAL A 151 -0.09 4.36 4.94
CA VAL A 151 -1.38 4.89 4.50
C VAL A 151 -2.31 3.77 4.04
N PHE A 152 -1.81 2.83 3.24
CA PHE A 152 -2.58 1.69 2.76
C PHE A 152 -3.07 0.82 3.92
N GLY A 153 -2.19 0.48 4.87
CA GLY A 153 -2.56 -0.27 6.07
C GLY A 153 -3.58 0.47 6.94
N LEU A 154 -3.40 1.78 7.15
CA LEU A 154 -4.35 2.61 7.89
C LEU A 154 -5.76 2.54 7.26
N ILE A 155 -5.85 2.66 5.93
CA ILE A 155 -7.13 2.58 5.21
C ILE A 155 -7.73 1.19 5.34
N CYS A 156 -6.95 0.12 5.17
CA CYS A 156 -7.41 -1.25 5.33
C CYS A 156 -7.95 -1.51 6.74
N GLY A 157 -7.26 -1.01 7.78
CA GLY A 157 -7.70 -1.15 9.18
C GLY A 157 -9.00 -0.40 9.46
N LEU A 158 -9.14 0.82 8.96
CA LEU A 158 -10.35 1.64 9.15
C LEU A 158 -11.55 1.12 8.36
N LEU A 159 -11.32 0.51 7.20
CA LEU A 159 -12.37 -0.11 6.39
C LEU A 159 -12.66 -1.57 6.80
N ALA A 160 -12.01 -2.09 7.85
CA ALA A 160 -12.13 -3.49 8.29
C ALA A 160 -11.94 -4.51 7.15
N ILE A 161 -11.00 -4.22 6.24
CA ILE A 161 -10.73 -5.06 5.08
C ILE A 161 -9.88 -6.25 5.50
N LEU A 162 -10.48 -7.44 5.47
CA LEU A 162 -9.79 -8.72 5.60
C LEU A 162 -9.23 -9.16 4.25
N GLN A 163 -8.06 -9.81 4.27
CA GLN A 163 -7.39 -10.34 3.08
C GLN A 163 -8.28 -11.32 2.32
N HIS A 164 -8.27 -11.20 0.99
CA HIS A 164 -8.87 -12.16 0.06
C HIS A 164 -7.76 -12.96 -0.64
N GLU A 165 -8.07 -14.17 -1.10
CA GLU A 165 -7.12 -15.06 -1.78
C GLU A 165 -6.39 -14.33 -2.92
N VAL A 166 -5.06 -14.39 -2.88
CA VAL A 166 -4.14 -13.85 -3.89
C VAL A 166 -3.56 -15.00 -4.72
N SER A 167 -2.82 -14.68 -5.80
CA SER A 167 -2.07 -15.69 -6.57
C SER A 167 -1.16 -16.54 -5.67
N VAL A 168 -0.92 -17.81 -6.03
CA VAL A 168 -0.12 -18.78 -5.25
C VAL A 168 1.26 -18.24 -4.84
N VAL A 169 1.91 -17.47 -5.72
CA VAL A 169 3.22 -16.86 -5.43
C VAL A 169 3.09 -15.78 -4.36
N ALA A 170 2.10 -14.90 -4.48
CA ALA A 170 1.85 -13.84 -3.50
C ALA A 170 1.43 -14.41 -2.14
N GLU A 171 0.62 -15.47 -2.12
CA GLU A 171 0.24 -16.18 -0.89
C GLU A 171 1.44 -16.79 -0.18
N THR A 172 2.40 -17.33 -0.95
CA THR A 172 3.63 -17.90 -0.39
C THR A 172 4.49 -16.81 0.26
N ILE A 173 4.65 -15.68 -0.42
CA ILE A 173 5.41 -14.52 0.10
C ILE A 173 4.69 -13.94 1.33
N LEU A 174 3.38 -13.80 1.26
CA LEU A 174 2.57 -13.32 2.36
C LEU A 174 2.78 -14.18 3.60
N LYS A 175 2.60 -15.50 3.49
CA LYS A 175 2.81 -16.43 4.61
C LYS A 175 4.23 -16.40 5.17
N ARG A 176 5.23 -16.09 4.34
CA ARG A 176 6.63 -15.98 4.78
C ARG A 176 6.86 -14.74 5.64
N TRP A 177 6.25 -13.61 5.29
CA TRP A 177 6.57 -12.31 5.87
C TRP A 177 5.49 -11.75 6.81
N MET A 178 4.30 -12.35 6.89
CA MET A 178 3.17 -11.82 7.68
C MET A 178 3.47 -11.72 9.19
N ASP A 179 4.30 -12.62 9.73
CA ASP A 179 4.63 -12.65 11.17
C ASP A 179 5.79 -11.73 11.57
N HIS A 180 6.38 -10.98 10.62
CA HIS A 180 7.55 -10.14 10.90
C HIS A 180 7.14 -8.78 11.48
N THR A 181 7.94 -8.26 12.41
CA THR A 181 7.75 -6.92 12.97
C THR A 181 8.36 -5.84 12.09
N ILE A 182 8.06 -4.58 12.39
CA ILE A 182 8.59 -3.43 11.65
C ILE A 182 10.10 -3.28 11.81
N GLU A 183 10.67 -3.78 12.90
CA GLU A 183 12.11 -3.80 13.16
C GLU A 183 12.84 -4.84 12.31
N GLU A 184 12.14 -5.89 11.87
CA GLU A 184 12.66 -6.94 11.00
C GLU A 184 12.49 -6.59 9.51
N ALA A 185 11.80 -5.47 9.21
CA ALA A 185 11.57 -5.03 7.85
C ALA A 185 12.90 -4.76 7.13
N CYS A 186 13.10 -5.40 5.98
CA CYS A 186 14.38 -5.36 5.29
C CYS A 186 14.25 -5.42 3.77
N GLN A 187 15.26 -4.89 3.10
CA GLN A 187 15.40 -4.95 1.66
C GLN A 187 16.11 -6.24 1.25
N THR A 188 15.34 -7.22 0.77
CA THR A 188 15.88 -8.55 0.39
C THR A 188 16.58 -8.56 -0.96
N ALA A 189 16.34 -7.54 -1.78
CA ALA A 189 16.97 -7.39 -3.09
C ALA A 189 17.61 -5.99 -3.25
N PRO A 190 18.83 -5.76 -2.72
CA PRO A 190 19.53 -4.48 -2.83
C PRO A 190 19.71 -4.00 -4.28
N LEU A 191 19.81 -4.93 -5.23
CA LEU A 191 19.90 -4.60 -6.65
C LEU A 191 18.64 -3.86 -7.15
N LEU A 192 17.45 -4.18 -6.63
CA LEU A 192 16.24 -3.43 -6.99
C LEU A 192 16.33 -1.98 -6.51
N ASP A 193 16.88 -1.76 -5.32
CA ASP A 193 17.09 -0.40 -4.80
C ASP A 193 18.05 0.38 -5.69
N ALA A 194 19.19 -0.23 -6.01
CA ALA A 194 20.19 0.38 -6.87
C ALA A 194 19.61 0.74 -8.23
N LEU A 195 18.84 -0.16 -8.85
CA LEU A 195 18.23 0.07 -10.16
C LEU A 195 17.15 1.14 -10.11
N GLN A 196 16.30 1.15 -9.09
CA GLN A 196 15.33 2.23 -8.92
C GLN A 196 16.05 3.57 -8.69
N GLY A 197 17.14 3.60 -7.93
CA GLY A 197 17.96 4.80 -7.72
C GLY A 197 18.63 5.30 -9.00
N CYS A 198 18.99 4.38 -9.90
CA CYS A 198 19.55 4.69 -11.21
C CYS A 198 18.56 5.44 -12.13
N HIS A 199 17.26 5.40 -11.84
CA HIS A 199 16.24 6.03 -12.69
C HIS A 199 16.45 7.54 -12.88
N ASN A 200 17.04 8.20 -11.87
CA ASN A 200 17.40 9.63 -11.95
C ASN A 200 18.53 9.94 -12.92
N TYR A 201 19.26 8.95 -13.42
CA TYR A 201 20.36 9.12 -14.38
C TYR A 201 19.97 8.72 -15.80
N LEU A 202 18.75 8.21 -16.01
CA LEU A 202 18.27 7.89 -17.36
C LEU A 202 18.14 9.17 -18.19
N PHE A 203 18.68 9.11 -19.41
CA PHE A 203 18.62 10.20 -20.38
C PHE A 203 17.20 10.42 -20.90
N SER A 204 16.48 9.32 -21.20
CA SER A 204 15.07 9.33 -21.60
C SER A 204 14.26 8.53 -20.60
N ARG A 205 13.09 9.04 -20.19
CA ARG A 205 12.22 8.42 -19.17
C ARG A 205 10.78 8.43 -19.62
N LEU A 206 10.12 7.29 -19.45
CA LEU A 206 8.67 7.13 -19.59
C LEU A 206 7.97 7.19 -18.24
N PHE A 207 8.67 6.79 -17.16
CA PHE A 207 8.11 6.72 -15.82
C PHE A 207 8.75 7.73 -14.86
N CYS A 208 8.04 8.03 -13.78
CA CYS A 208 8.50 8.80 -12.64
C CYS A 208 9.26 7.94 -11.60
N SER A 209 9.33 6.61 -11.85
CA SER A 209 9.88 5.48 -11.06
C SER A 209 9.35 5.27 -9.67
#